data_AF-A0A7W1CTZ9-F1
#
_entry.id   AF-A0A7W1CTZ9-F1
#
_cell.length_a   1.000
_cell.length_b   1.000
_cell.length_c   1.000
_cell.angle_alpha   90.00
_cell.angle_beta   90.00
_cell.angle_gamma   90.00
#
_symmetry.space_group_name_H-M   'P 1'
#
loop_
_entity.id
_entity.type
_entity.pdbx_description
1 polymer ?
#
loop_
_entity_poly.entity_id
_entity_poly.type
_entity_poly.pdbx_seq_one_letter_code
_entity_poly.pdbx_strand_id
1 'polypeptide(L)' 'RERTWHHSQKIKELRDGGLELQLQLGSLEEIERWILSWGDQAEVLEPAKLRQRLAEVGRKLVADYAGE' A
#
# COMPACT_ATOMS: atom_id res chain seq x y z
N ARG A 1 8.71 -13.55 13.43
CA ARG A 1 10.05 -13.22 12.91
C ARG A 1 9.83 -12.26 11.75
N GLU A 2 9.49 -11.01 12.08
CA GLU A 2 9.07 -10.01 11.09
C GLU A 2 10.17 -9.78 10.05
N ARG A 3 9.76 -9.66 8.79
CA ARG A 3 10.66 -9.47 7.66
C ARG A 3 11.07 -8.00 7.65
N THR A 4 12.37 -7.71 7.69
CA THR A 4 12.87 -6.32 7.59
C THR A 4 12.93 -5.92 6.13
N TRP A 5 12.00 -5.08 5.68
CA TRP A 5 11.89 -4.62 4.28
C TRP A 5 12.68 -3.35 3.99
N HIS A 6 12.86 -2.48 4.99
CA HIS A 6 13.59 -1.22 4.82
C HIS A 6 14.23 -0.77 6.13
N HIS A 7 15.35 -0.03 6.06
CA HIS A 7 16.06 0.42 7.26
C HIS A 7 15.21 1.37 8.11
N SER A 8 14.40 2.23 7.47
CA SER A 8 13.54 3.21 8.14
C SER A 8 12.19 2.62 8.56
N GLN A 9 12.01 1.31 8.42
CA GLN A 9 10.72 0.69 8.71
C GLN A 9 10.36 0.86 10.19
N LYS A 10 9.12 1.24 10.42
CA LYS A 10 8.48 1.18 11.74
C LYS A 10 7.24 0.34 11.60
N ILE A 11 7.15 -0.65 12.46
CA ILE A 11 6.07 -1.62 12.50
C ILE A 11 5.31 -1.37 13.81
N LYS A 12 3.99 -1.27 13.70
CA LYS A 12 3.11 -1.18 14.85
C LYS A 12 2.02 -2.22 14.70
N GLU A 13 2.01 -3.19 15.61
CA GLU A 13 0.96 -4.19 15.70
C GLU A 13 -0.35 -3.51 16.15
N LEU A 14 -1.43 -3.77 15.42
CA LEU A 14 -2.76 -3.29 15.73
C LEU A 14 -3.50 -4.34 16.56
N ARG A 15 -4.42 -3.90 17.41
CA ARG A 15 -5.17 -4.77 18.33
C ARG A 15 -6.02 -5.83 17.61
N ASP A 16 -6.34 -5.58 16.35
CA ASP A 16 -7.14 -6.46 15.50
C ASP A 16 -6.31 -7.58 14.82
N GLY A 17 -4.99 -7.65 15.10
CA GLY A 17 -4.07 -8.59 14.46
C GLY A 17 -3.49 -8.08 13.13
N GLY A 18 -3.89 -6.89 12.68
CA GLY A 18 -3.28 -6.17 11.57
C GLY A 18 -1.95 -5.50 11.95
N LEU A 19 -1.26 -4.95 10.96
CA LEU A 19 0.04 -4.30 11.12
C LEU A 19 0.07 -2.98 10.37
N GLU A 20 0.40 -1.90 11.07
CA GLU A 20 0.70 -0.60 10.47
C GLU A 20 2.20 -0.53 10.17
N LEU A 21 2.53 -0.35 8.89
CA LEU A 21 3.89 -0.21 8.40
C LEU A 21 4.14 1.22 7.95
N GLN A 22 5.10 1.88 8.57
CA GLN A 22 5.55 3.21 8.17
C GLN A 22 6.97 3.13 7.60
N LEU A 23 7.17 3.73 6.43
CA LEU A 23 8.44 3.77 5.71
C LEU A 23 8.76 5.22 5.32
N GLN A 24 10.02 5.61 5.43
CA GLN A 24 10.53 6.84 4.83
C GLN A 24 11.30 6.48 3.56
N LEU A 25 10.78 6.92 2.41
CA LEU A 25 11.27 6.58 1.08
C LEU A 25 11.56 7.83 0.26
N GLY A 26 12.52 7.74 -0.66
CA GLY A 26 12.87 8.84 -1.57
C GLY A 26 11.89 9.03 -2.73
N SER A 27 11.15 7.98 -3.12
CA SER A 27 10.09 8.03 -4.14
C SER A 27 8.90 7.18 -3.74
N LEU A 28 7.74 7.51 -4.30
CA LEU A 28 6.48 6.79 -4.11
C LEU A 28 6.25 5.67 -5.14
N GLU A 29 7.06 5.60 -6.21
CA GLU A 29 6.82 4.66 -7.33
C GLU A 29 7.07 3.19 -6.94
N GLU A 30 8.13 2.92 -6.20
CA GLU A 30 8.48 1.56 -5.77
C GLU A 30 7.45 1.03 -4.77
N ILE A 31 7.05 1.87 -3.80
CA ILE A 31 6.07 1.47 -2.79
C ILE A 31 4.68 1.26 -3.39
N GLU A 32 4.30 2.08 -4.38
CA GLU A 32 3.04 1.90 -5.09
C GLU A 32 2.93 0.51 -5.76
N ARG A 33 3.97 0.09 -6.49
CA ARG A 33 4.00 -1.26 -7.10
C ARG A 33 3.98 -2.36 -6.06
N TRP A 34 4.70 -2.14 -4.96
CA TRP A 34 4.72 -3.10 -3.87
C TRP A 34 3.35 -3.26 -3.24
N ILE A 35 2.63 -2.16 -2.99
CA ILE A 35 1.26 -2.18 -2.44
C ILE A 35 0.30 -2.87 -3.41
N LEU A 36 0.36 -2.55 -4.71
CA LEU A 36 -0.50 -3.18 -5.73
C LEU A 36 -0.31 -4.71 -5.80
N SER A 37 0.90 -5.20 -5.51
CA SER A 37 1.17 -6.65 -5.41
C SER A 37 0.39 -7.34 -4.28
N TRP A 38 -0.11 -6.61 -3.28
CA TRP A 38 -0.93 -7.17 -2.19
C TRP A 38 -2.42 -7.17 -2.52
N GLY A 39 -2.86 -6.53 -3.61
CA GLY A 39 -4.27 -6.42 -3.95
C GLY A 39 -5.05 -5.64 -2.90
N ASP A 40 -6.14 -6.23 -2.39
CA ASP A 40 -7.01 -5.61 -1.37
C ASP A 40 -6.50 -5.76 0.07
N GLN A 41 -5.41 -6.52 0.27
CA GLN A 41 -4.89 -6.85 1.60
C GLN A 41 -4.04 -5.72 2.22
N ALA A 42 -3.80 -4.63 1.49
CA ALA A 42 -3.00 -3.50 1.95
C ALA A 42 -3.75 -2.18 1.71
N GLU A 43 -3.86 -1.36 2.77
CA GLU A 43 -4.39 0.00 2.68
C GLU A 43 -3.29 1.03 2.95
N VAL A 44 -3.19 2.04 2.08
CA VAL A 44 -2.31 3.20 2.32
C VAL A 44 -3.04 4.21 3.17
N LEU A 45 -2.56 4.51 4.37
CA LEU A 45 -3.12 5.58 5.20
C LEU A 45 -2.62 6.97 4.76
N GLU A 46 -1.33 7.10 4.49
CA GLU A 46 -0.67 8.35 4.08
C GLU A 46 0.55 8.06 3.18
N PRO A 47 1.03 9.03 2.38
CA PRO A 47 0.44 10.36 2.14
C PRO A 47 -0.77 10.29 1.20
N ALA A 48 -1.63 11.33 1.24
CA ALA A 48 -2.82 11.43 0.39
C ALA A 48 -2.52 11.27 -1.11
N LYS A 49 -1.35 11.74 -1.57
CA LYS A 49 -0.90 11.57 -2.95
C LYS A 49 -0.78 10.09 -3.36
N LEU A 50 -0.25 9.24 -2.48
CA LEU A 50 -0.13 7.81 -2.76
C LEU A 50 -1.52 7.14 -2.79
N ARG A 51 -2.41 7.50 -1.85
CA ARG A 51 -3.81 7.06 -1.87
C ARG A 51 -4.51 7.41 -3.18
N GLN A 52 -4.31 8.63 -3.67
CA GLN A 52 -4.91 9.08 -4.93
C GLN A 52 -4.42 8.28 -6.13
N ARG A 53 -3.12 7.96 -6.19
CA ARG A 53 -2.57 7.13 -7.28
C ARG A 53 -3.15 5.72 -7.29
N LEU A 54 -3.22 5.06 -6.12
CA LEU A 54 -3.83 3.73 -6.02
C LEU A 54 -5.32 3.75 -6.34
N ALA A 55 -6.05 4.80 -5.93
CA ALA A 55 -7.45 4.96 -6.30
C ALA A 55 -7.63 5.10 -7.82
N GLU A 56 -6.74 5.83 -8.51
CA GLU A 56 -6.78 5.93 -9.97
C GLU A 56 -6.51 4.57 -10.63
N VAL A 57 -5.52 3.81 -10.15
CA VAL A 57 -5.25 2.45 -10.63
C VAL A 57 -6.47 1.56 -10.42
N GLY A 58 -7.06 1.57 -9.22
CA GLY A 58 -8.27 0.80 -8.92
C GLY A 58 -9.45 1.15 -9.81
N ARG A 59 -9.66 2.44 -10.12
CA ARG A 59 -10.71 2.86 -11.08
C ARG A 59 -10.47 2.31 -12.48
N LYS A 60 -9.22 2.32 -12.97
CA LYS A 60 -8.87 1.73 -14.28
C LYS A 60 -9.15 0.22 -14.26
N LEU A 61 -8.69 -0.49 -13.23
CA LEU A 61 -8.95 -1.92 -13.09
C LEU A 61 -10.46 -2.24 -13.08
N VAL A 62 -11.27 -1.46 -12.36
CA VAL A 62 -12.73 -1.61 -12.41
C VAL A 62 -13.26 -1.33 -13.82
N ALA A 63 -12.82 -0.27 -14.49
CA ALA A 63 -13.27 0.04 -15.84
C ALA A 63 -12.90 -1.04 -16.87
N ASP A 64 -11.72 -1.66 -16.73
CA ASP A 64 -11.22 -2.68 -17.65
C ASP A 64 -11.79 -4.09 -17.36
N TYR A 65 -12.06 -4.41 -16.08
CA TYR A 65 -12.37 -5.78 -15.65
C TYR A 65 -13.72 -5.96 -14.95
N ALA A 66 -14.46 -4.88 -14.65
CA ALA A 66 -15.87 -5.00 -14.29
C ALA A 66 -16.67 -5.30 -15.55
N GLY A 67 -16.51 -6.52 -16.07
CA GLY A 67 -17.43 -7.06 -17.07
C GLY A 67 -18.85 -7.07 -16.51
N GLU A 68 -19.82 -6.92 -17.42
CA GLU A 68 -21.27 -6.97 -17.15
C GLU A 68 -21.70 -8.16 -16.28
#